data_AF-A0A1F3NX99-F1
#
_entry.id   AF-A0A1F3NX99-F1
#
_cell.length_a   1.000
_cell.length_b   1.000
_cell.length_c   1.000
_cell.angle_alpha   90.00
_cell.angle_beta   90.00
_cell.angle_gamma   90.00
#
_symmetry.space_group_name_H-M   'P 1'
#
loop_
_entity.id
_entity.type
_entity.pdbx_description
1 polymer ?
#
loop_
_entity_poly.entity_id
_entity_poly.type
_entity_poly.pdbx_seq_one_letter_code
_entity_poly.pdbx_strand_id
1 'polypeptide(L)'
;MIKNTSLRYIPFIGAGLVILTVLILTFIVIPSVILDKNPGATPDSAIFGIAVIIILHLLIVYAFREAIIVDKRGGRFKKTVFIVSGIGLTLLGLIIIDGASAYSGSDNMHVAAFLMFVCVAFDLIAAVLVFLGLFFRPNTSEK
;
A
#
# COMPACT_ATOMS: atom_id res chain seq x y z
N MET A 1 19.95 6.95 -20.99
CA MET A 1 19.89 5.47 -21.00
C MET A 1 19.90 4.98 -19.56
N ILE A 2 18.73 4.88 -18.91
CA ILE A 2 18.64 4.37 -17.53
C ILE A 2 18.98 2.88 -17.57
N LYS A 3 20.01 2.49 -16.83
CA LYS A 3 20.59 1.15 -16.82
C LYS A 3 19.49 0.12 -16.54
N ASN A 4 19.29 -0.81 -17.48
CA ASN A 4 18.23 -1.82 -17.51
C ASN A 4 18.13 -2.68 -16.22
N THR A 5 19.19 -2.65 -15.38
CA THR A 5 19.26 -3.32 -14.08
C THR A 5 18.32 -2.74 -13.03
N SER A 6 18.13 -1.42 -12.93
CA SER A 6 17.30 -0.82 -11.86
C SER A 6 15.81 -1.12 -12.05
N LEU A 7 15.34 -1.19 -13.31
CA LEU A 7 13.94 -1.44 -13.64
C LEU A 7 13.49 -2.84 -13.19
N ARG A 8 14.41 -3.82 -13.16
CA ARG A 8 14.12 -5.20 -12.72
C ARG A 8 13.74 -5.30 -11.24
N TYR A 9 14.18 -4.35 -10.41
CA TYR A 9 13.94 -4.38 -8.97
C TYR A 9 12.67 -3.63 -8.54
N ILE A 10 12.07 -2.82 -9.41
CA ILE A 10 10.90 -1.99 -9.09
C ILE A 10 9.73 -2.78 -8.44
N PRO A 11 9.27 -3.93 -8.96
CA PRO A 11 8.19 -4.67 -8.30
C PRO A 11 8.61 -5.30 -6.97
N PHE A 12 9.91 -5.62 -6.79
CA PHE A 12 10.43 -6.07 -5.50
C PHE A 12 10.50 -4.92 -4.48
N ILE A 13 10.85 -3.72 -4.93
CA ILE A 13 10.79 -2.51 -4.11
C ILE A 13 9.35 -2.22 -3.71
N GLY A 14 8.40 -2.32 -4.65
CA GLY A 14 6.97 -2.18 -4.37
C GLY A 14 6.50 -3.21 -3.34
N ALA A 15 6.81 -4.49 -3.51
CA ALA A 15 6.49 -5.53 -2.54
C ALA A 15 7.15 -5.30 -1.17
N GLY A 16 8.41 -4.84 -1.16
CA GLY A 16 9.12 -4.47 0.07
C GLY A 16 8.47 -3.30 0.79
N LEU A 17 8.00 -2.29 0.06
CA LEU A 17 7.23 -1.17 0.62
C LEU A 17 5.92 -1.64 1.24
N VAL A 18 5.22 -2.61 0.64
CA VAL A 18 4.01 -3.21 1.25
C VAL A 18 4.36 -3.85 2.60
N ILE A 19 5.41 -4.68 2.65
CA ILE A 19 5.85 -5.32 3.90
C ILE A 19 6.24 -4.27 4.94
N LEU A 20 7.01 -3.26 4.56
CA LEU A 20 7.42 -2.17 5.44
C LEU A 20 6.21 -1.41 6.00
N THR A 21 5.23 -1.15 5.14
CA THR A 21 3.99 -0.46 5.53
C THR A 21 3.23 -1.28 6.57
N VAL A 22 3.09 -2.59 6.38
CA VAL A 22 2.48 -3.51 7.36
C VAL A 22 3.21 -3.44 8.71
N LEU A 23 4.54 -3.45 8.70
CA LEU A 23 5.34 -3.38 9.92
C LEU A 23 5.14 -2.06 10.66
N ILE A 24 5.20 -0.93 9.95
CA ILE A 24 4.98 0.39 10.54
C ILE A 24 3.57 0.50 11.12
N LEU A 25 2.56 0.02 10.39
CA LEU A 25 1.17 0.02 10.86
C LEU A 25 1.03 -0.80 12.15
N THR A 26 1.58 -2.00 12.15
CA THR A 26 1.44 -2.97 13.26
C THR A 26 2.18 -2.54 14.51
N PHE A 27 3.44 -2.10 14.38
CA PHE A 27 4.32 -1.87 15.52
C PHE A 27 4.38 -0.41 16.00
N ILE A 28 4.00 0.54 15.15
CA ILE A 28 4.11 1.96 15.48
C ILE A 28 2.72 2.58 15.56
N VAL A 29 1.94 2.52 14.47
CA VAL A 29 0.69 3.30 14.40
C VAL A 29 -0.42 2.70 15.27
N ILE A 30 -0.64 1.39 15.24
CA ILE A 30 -1.68 0.77 16.10
C ILE A 30 -1.41 1.02 17.59
N PRO A 31 -0.19 0.77 18.12
CA PRO A 31 0.12 1.06 19.52
C PRO A 31 -0.02 2.55 19.88
N SER A 32 0.48 3.45 19.04
CA SER A 32 0.32 4.91 19.25
C SER A 32 -1.14 5.31 19.35
N VAL A 33 -2.02 4.75 18.51
CA VAL A 33 -3.45 5.06 18.58
C VAL A 33 -4.12 4.49 19.83
N ILE A 34 -3.73 3.30 20.28
CA ILE A 34 -4.24 2.74 21.55
C ILE A 34 -3.91 3.67 22.73
N LEU A 35 -2.70 4.25 22.74
CA LEU A 35 -2.27 5.20 23.76
C LEU A 35 -3.01 6.54 23.67
N ASP A 36 -3.25 7.02 22.45
CA ASP A 36 -3.94 8.29 22.18
C ASP A 36 -5.47 8.21 22.34
N LYS A 37 -6.05 7.01 22.55
CA LYS A 37 -7.48 6.82 22.82
C LYS A 37 -7.90 7.22 24.25
N ASN A 38 -6.95 7.56 25.12
CA ASN A 38 -7.24 7.99 26.48
C ASN A 38 -7.89 9.39 26.52
N PRO A 39 -8.90 9.61 27.38
CA PRO A 39 -9.54 10.91 27.52
C PRO A 39 -8.52 11.96 28.00
N GLY A 40 -8.16 12.89 27.11
CA GLY A 40 -7.18 13.95 27.35
C GLY A 40 -5.88 13.84 26.56
N ALA A 41 -5.68 12.78 25.78
CA ALA A 41 -4.52 12.67 24.87
C ALA A 41 -4.75 13.49 23.58
N THR A 42 -3.72 14.19 23.12
CA THR A 42 -3.74 14.89 21.83
C THR A 42 -3.34 13.90 20.72
N PRO A 43 -4.15 13.72 19.67
CA PRO A 43 -3.94 12.69 18.64
C PRO A 43 -2.83 13.05 17.62
N ASP A 44 -1.93 13.97 17.96
CA ASP A 44 -0.91 14.50 17.03
C ASP A 44 0.06 13.41 16.58
N SER A 45 0.37 12.46 17.48
CA SER A 45 1.28 11.36 17.19
C SER A 45 0.70 10.39 16.17
N ALA A 46 -0.59 10.05 16.33
CA ALA A 46 -1.35 9.22 15.40
C ALA A 46 -1.46 9.88 14.02
N ILE A 47 -1.76 11.18 13.96
CA ILE A 47 -1.90 11.92 12.70
C ILE A 47 -0.56 11.93 11.93
N PHE A 48 0.56 12.17 12.61
CA PHE A 48 1.87 12.14 11.98
C PHE A 48 2.21 10.75 11.43
N GLY A 49 1.94 9.70 12.20
CA GLY A 49 2.14 8.31 11.76
C GLY A 49 1.31 7.98 10.51
N ILE A 50 0.05 8.40 10.45
CA ILE A 50 -0.82 8.18 9.30
C ILE A 50 -0.35 8.98 8.08
N ALA A 51 0.14 10.22 8.25
CA ALA A 51 0.68 11.01 7.15
C ALA A 51 1.90 10.34 6.49
N VAL A 52 2.81 9.76 7.28
CA VAL A 52 3.95 8.98 6.76
C VAL A 52 3.46 7.75 6.00
N ILE A 53 2.42 7.07 6.50
CA ILE A 53 1.81 5.92 5.84
C ILE A 53 1.20 6.30 4.49
N ILE A 54 0.54 7.45 4.36
CA ILE A 54 -0.01 7.92 3.07
C ILE A 54 1.10 8.05 2.02
N ILE A 55 2.25 8.61 2.40
CA ILE A 55 3.39 8.75 1.47
C ILE A 55 3.87 7.36 1.01
N LEU A 56 3.92 6.37 1.91
CA LEU A 56 4.27 5.00 1.54
C LEU A 56 3.27 4.37 0.57
N HIS A 57 1.96 4.59 0.77
CA HIS A 57 0.93 4.09 -0.15
C HIS A 57 1.05 4.72 -1.54
N LEU A 58 1.32 6.02 -1.63
CA LEU A 58 1.59 6.68 -2.91
C LEU A 58 2.83 6.11 -3.62
N LEU A 59 3.90 5.82 -2.87
CA LEU A 59 5.10 5.19 -3.42
C LEU A 59 4.83 3.77 -3.92
N ILE A 60 3.96 3.01 -3.23
CA ILE A 60 3.53 1.67 -3.64
C ILE A 60 2.76 1.76 -4.97
N VAL A 61 1.77 2.65 -5.07
CA VAL A 61 0.99 2.87 -6.31
C VAL A 61 1.94 3.22 -7.46
N TYR A 62 2.88 4.15 -7.22
CA TYR A 62 3.86 4.56 -8.22
C TYR A 62 4.76 3.39 -8.65
N ALA A 63 5.28 2.61 -7.70
CA ALA A 63 6.13 1.46 -7.99
C ALA A 63 5.42 0.41 -8.85
N PHE A 64 4.18 0.05 -8.52
CA PHE A 64 3.43 -0.92 -9.31
C PHE A 64 3.00 -0.37 -10.67
N ARG A 65 2.65 0.91 -10.77
CA ARG A 65 2.39 1.57 -12.07
C ARG A 65 3.61 1.46 -12.99
N GLU A 66 4.80 1.82 -12.50
CA GLU A 66 6.03 1.73 -13.28
C GLU A 66 6.38 0.28 -13.63
N ALA A 67 6.22 -0.65 -12.69
CA ALA A 67 6.45 -2.08 -12.95
C ALA A 67 5.56 -2.60 -14.10
N ILE A 68 4.28 -2.20 -14.15
CA ILE A 68 3.35 -2.58 -15.23
C ILE A 68 3.78 -1.97 -16.57
N ILE A 69 4.18 -0.70 -16.60
CA ILE A 69 4.64 -0.03 -17.82
C ILE A 69 5.89 -0.73 -18.37
N VAL A 70 6.83 -1.07 -17.50
CA VAL A 70 8.05 -1.80 -17.88
C VAL A 70 7.73 -3.21 -18.36
N ASP A 71 6.81 -3.92 -17.70
CA ASP A 71 6.39 -5.27 -18.10
C ASP A 71 5.80 -5.26 -19.52
N LYS A 72 4.91 -4.30 -19.82
CA LYS A 72 4.32 -4.11 -21.16
C LYS A 72 5.35 -3.80 -22.25
N ARG A 73 6.49 -3.21 -21.89
CA ARG A 73 7.60 -2.91 -22.82
C ARG A 73 8.57 -4.09 -23.01
N GLY A 74 8.21 -5.29 -22.55
CA GLY A 74 9.03 -6.49 -22.66
C GLY A 74 9.85 -6.80 -21.41
N GLY A 75 9.61 -6.09 -20.30
CA GLY A 75 10.16 -6.45 -19.00
C GLY A 75 9.66 -7.83 -18.56
N ARG A 76 10.57 -8.77 -18.28
CA ARG A 76 10.21 -10.12 -17.84
C ARG A 76 10.12 -10.20 -16.32
N PHE A 77 9.02 -9.73 -15.75
CA PHE A 77 8.76 -9.91 -14.32
C PHE A 77 7.99 -11.20 -14.01
N LYS A 78 8.17 -11.76 -12.82
CA LYS A 78 7.47 -12.98 -12.40
C LYS A 78 5.99 -12.67 -12.09
N LYS A 79 5.06 -13.42 -12.69
CA LYS A 79 3.60 -13.30 -12.43
C LYS A 79 3.27 -13.41 -10.93
N THR A 80 3.97 -14.29 -10.21
CA THR A 80 3.80 -14.50 -8.78
C THR A 80 3.97 -13.22 -7.95
N VAL A 81 4.89 -12.33 -8.31
CA VAL A 81 5.10 -11.08 -7.56
C VAL A 81 3.87 -10.18 -7.67
N PHE A 82 3.29 -10.05 -8.86
CA PHE A 82 2.04 -9.30 -9.04
C PHE A 82 0.88 -9.94 -8.28
N ILE A 83 0.70 -11.27 -8.37
CA ILE A 83 -0.40 -11.95 -7.67
C ILE A 83 -0.29 -11.77 -6.15
N VAL A 84 0.88 -12.05 -5.58
CA VAL A 84 1.10 -11.93 -4.13
C VAL A 84 0.94 -10.50 -3.66
N SER A 85 1.48 -9.52 -4.39
CA SER A 85 1.32 -8.11 -4.04
C SER A 85 -0.12 -7.62 -4.16
N GLY A 86 -0.86 -8.03 -5.20
CA GLY A 86 -2.27 -7.66 -5.36
C GLY A 86 -3.15 -8.20 -4.23
N ILE A 87 -2.94 -9.46 -3.85
CA ILE A 87 -3.63 -10.06 -2.69
C ILE A 87 -3.22 -9.32 -1.40
N GLY A 88 -1.91 -9.08 -1.20
CA GLY A 88 -1.39 -8.38 -0.03
C GLY A 88 -1.98 -6.99 0.14
N LEU A 89 -2.07 -6.21 -0.95
CA LEU A 89 -2.67 -4.87 -0.96
C LEU A 89 -4.18 -4.91 -0.66
N THR A 90 -4.88 -5.90 -1.20
CA THR A 90 -6.31 -6.07 -0.93
C THR A 90 -6.56 -6.37 0.55
N LEU A 91 -5.77 -7.28 1.13
CA LEU A 91 -5.86 -7.63 2.55
C LEU A 91 -5.45 -6.47 3.45
N LEU A 92 -4.40 -5.73 3.08
CA LEU A 92 -3.95 -4.54 3.81
C LEU A 92 -5.06 -3.48 3.85
N GLY A 93 -5.66 -3.17 2.70
CA GLY A 93 -6.81 -2.26 2.64
C GLY A 93 -7.96 -2.71 3.53
N LEU A 94 -8.30 -4.00 3.55
CA LEU A 94 -9.36 -4.53 4.42
C LEU A 94 -9.04 -4.36 5.92
N ILE A 95 -7.80 -4.61 6.33
CA ILE A 95 -7.36 -4.41 7.72
C ILE A 95 -7.44 -2.92 8.10
N ILE A 96 -7.04 -2.02 7.20
CA ILE A 96 -7.08 -0.58 7.46
C ILE A 96 -8.53 -0.08 7.53
N ILE A 97 -9.48 -0.65 6.76
CA ILE A 97 -10.91 -0.32 6.86
C ILE A 97 -11.46 -0.56 8.28
N ASP A 98 -11.09 -1.68 8.90
CA ASP A 98 -11.53 -2.01 10.26
C ASP A 98 -11.07 -0.93 11.26
N GLY A 99 -9.78 -0.58 11.21
CA GLY A 99 -9.22 0.51 12.02
C GLY A 99 -9.85 1.88 11.75
N ALA A 100 -10.05 2.22 10.47
CA ALA A 100 -10.66 3.48 10.06
C ALA A 100 -12.10 3.61 10.57
N SER A 101 -12.87 2.52 10.50
CA SER A 101 -14.25 2.47 10.97
C SER A 101 -14.31 2.67 12.49
N ALA A 102 -13.40 2.03 13.24
CA ALA A 102 -13.31 2.19 14.68
C ALA A 102 -12.99 3.63 15.11
N TYR A 103 -12.18 4.37 14.34
CA TYR A 103 -11.86 5.77 14.64
C TYR A 103 -12.93 6.75 14.18
N SER A 104 -13.74 6.38 13.18
CA SER A 104 -14.80 7.26 12.67
C SER A 104 -15.88 7.58 13.72
N GLY A 105 -16.09 6.69 14.70
CA GLY A 105 -17.06 6.86 15.78
C GLY A 105 -16.53 7.63 16.99
N SER A 106 -15.33 8.22 16.92
CA SER A 106 -14.73 8.99 18.01
C SER A 106 -14.59 10.48 17.67
N ASP A 107 -15.07 11.35 18.57
CA ASP A 107 -15.18 12.80 18.32
C ASP A 107 -13.84 13.49 18.01
N ASN A 108 -12.73 12.94 18.50
CA ASN A 108 -11.39 13.52 18.36
C ASN A 108 -10.54 12.88 17.25
N MET A 109 -11.01 11.83 16.56
CA MET A 109 -10.19 11.08 15.58
C MET A 109 -10.76 11.04 14.17
N HIS A 110 -11.75 11.88 13.85
CA HIS A 110 -12.34 11.94 12.50
C HIS A 110 -11.31 12.21 11.39
N VAL A 111 -10.32 13.08 11.63
CA VAL A 111 -9.25 13.37 10.66
C VAL A 111 -8.39 12.14 10.42
N ALA A 112 -7.98 11.44 11.48
CA ALA A 112 -7.23 10.20 11.38
C ALA A 112 -8.02 9.11 10.63
N ALA A 113 -9.31 8.96 10.94
CA ALA A 113 -10.20 8.03 10.25
C ALA A 113 -10.29 8.33 8.75
N PHE A 114 -10.51 9.61 8.40
CA PHE A 114 -10.55 10.05 7.00
C PHE A 114 -9.25 9.73 6.24
N LEU A 115 -8.10 10.04 6.84
CA LEU A 115 -6.79 9.74 6.25
C LEU A 115 -6.57 8.23 6.05
N MET A 116 -7.04 7.39 6.98
CA MET A 116 -6.98 5.94 6.81
C MET A 116 -7.86 5.45 5.66
N PHE A 117 -9.06 6.00 5.48
CA PHE A 117 -9.89 5.69 4.30
C PHE A 117 -9.20 6.08 2.98
N VAL A 118 -8.43 7.16 2.97
CA VAL A 118 -7.61 7.56 1.82
C VAL A 118 -6.51 6.51 1.54
N CYS A 119 -5.84 5.98 2.58
CA CYS A 119 -4.88 4.88 2.43
C CYS A 119 -5.53 3.64 1.78
N VAL A 120 -6.70 3.23 2.28
CA VAL A 120 -7.47 2.11 1.72
C VAL A 120 -7.74 2.30 0.24
N ALA A 121 -8.17 3.50 -0.16
CA ALA A 121 -8.45 3.80 -1.55
C ALA A 121 -7.19 3.61 -2.43
N PHE A 122 -6.03 4.05 -1.97
CA PHE A 122 -4.76 3.84 -2.68
C PHE A 122 -4.36 2.37 -2.76
N ASP A 123 -4.52 1.60 -1.69
CA ASP A 123 -4.24 0.16 -1.69
C ASP A 123 -5.12 -0.59 -2.69
N LEU A 124 -6.42 -0.28 -2.71
CA LEU A 124 -7.36 -0.89 -3.65
C LEU A 124 -7.05 -0.49 -5.10
N ILE A 125 -6.71 0.78 -5.35
CA ILE A 125 -6.26 1.23 -6.68
C ILE A 125 -5.01 0.48 -7.11
N ALA A 126 -4.02 0.34 -6.21
CA ALA A 126 -2.79 -0.40 -6.49
C ALA A 126 -3.08 -1.89 -6.78
N ALA A 127 -3.94 -2.53 -5.98
CA ALA A 127 -4.34 -3.92 -6.17
C ALA A 127 -5.02 -4.11 -7.54
N VAL A 128 -5.98 -3.24 -7.89
CA VAL A 128 -6.65 -3.26 -9.19
C VAL A 128 -5.66 -3.08 -10.33
N LEU A 129 -4.73 -2.11 -10.24
CA LEU A 129 -3.70 -1.91 -11.26
C LEU A 129 -2.86 -3.17 -11.47
N VAL A 130 -2.44 -3.81 -10.38
CA VAL A 130 -1.63 -5.03 -10.40
C VAL A 130 -2.39 -6.19 -11.05
N PHE A 131 -3.66 -6.39 -10.71
CA PHE A 131 -4.50 -7.43 -11.32
C PHE A 131 -4.78 -7.15 -12.80
N LEU A 132 -5.09 -5.91 -13.17
CA LEU A 132 -5.28 -5.52 -14.58
C LEU A 132 -3.99 -5.70 -15.37
N GLY A 133 -2.84 -5.33 -14.79
CA GLY A 133 -1.53 -5.53 -15.39
C GLY A 133 -1.24 -7.01 -15.68
N LEU A 134 -1.67 -7.90 -14.78
CA LEU A 134 -1.57 -9.35 -14.96
C LEU A 134 -2.55 -9.88 -16.02
N PHE A 135 -3.79 -9.40 -16.01
CA PHE A 135 -4.86 -9.84 -16.92
C PHE A 135 -4.58 -9.46 -18.38
N PHE A 136 -4.10 -8.23 -18.61
CA PHE A 136 -3.73 -7.75 -19.94
C PHE A 136 -2.30 -8.11 -20.35
N ARG A 137 -1.62 -8.98 -19.58
CA ARG A 137 -0.28 -9.42 -19.93
C ARG A 137 -0.37 -10.34 -21.15
N PRO A 138 0.33 -10.04 -22.26
CA PRO A 138 0.28 -10.91 -23.43
C PRO A 138 0.78 -12.31 -23.04
N ASN A 139 -0.01 -13.34 -23.36
CA ASN A 139 0.39 -14.74 -23.21
C ASN A 139 1.54 -15.00 -24.19
N THR A 140 2.75 -14.66 -23.77
CA THR A 140 3.95 -15.27 -24.34
C THR A 140 3.91 -16.71 -23.85
N SER A 141 3.39 -17.59 -24.71
CA SER A 141 3.55 -19.04 -24.61
C SER A 141 5.03 -19.29 -24.29
N GLU A 142 5.32 -19.71 -23.06
CA GLU A 142 6.56 -20.44 -22.79
C GLU A 142 6.49 -21.67 -23.70
N LYS A 143 7.29 -21.65 -24.77
CA LYS A 143 7.77 -22.86 -25.43
C LYS A 143 9.14 -23.17 -24.84
#